data_AF-A0A1F8JP47-F1
#
_entry.id   AF-A0A1F8JP47-F1
#
_cell.length_a   1.000
_cell.length_b   1.000
_cell.length_c   1.000
_cell.angle_alpha   90.00
_cell.angle_beta   90.00
_cell.angle_gamma   90.00
#
_symmetry.space_group_name_H-M   'P 1'
#
loop_
_entity.id
_entity.type
_entity.pdbx_description
1 polymer ?
#
loop_
_entity_poly.entity_id
_entity_poly.type
_entity_poly.pdbx_seq_one_letter_code
_entity_poly.pdbx_strand_id
1 'polypeptide(L)'
;MLRTLSLLFGLAFLAIGILGFIPEVAVGGLLFGIFKLNTAHNLLHVLTGATAFWCGAKSVKASGLFFQLFGILYSLLAVLGLYYFKSSILGVISNHLPDTLLHLFLAGIFLYLGFFFKK
;
A
#
# COMPACT_ATOMS: atom_id res chain seq x y z
N MET A 1 17.51 10.14 3.45
CA MET A 1 16.65 9.18 4.16
C MET A 1 15.42 8.77 3.35
N LEU A 2 14.70 9.71 2.73
CA LEU A 2 13.49 9.40 1.94
C LEU A 2 13.70 8.35 0.84
N ARG A 3 14.85 8.37 0.15
CA ARG A 3 15.18 7.34 -0.85
C ARG A 3 15.17 5.94 -0.26
N THR A 4 15.88 5.75 0.85
CA THR A 4 15.95 4.47 1.55
C THR A 4 14.58 4.01 2.00
N LEU A 5 13.77 4.89 2.60
CA LEU A 5 12.41 4.55 3.00
C LEU A 5 11.54 4.18 1.78
N SER A 6 11.64 4.91 0.68
CA SER A 6 10.90 4.62 -0.56
C SER A 6 11.28 3.24 -1.12
N LEU A 7 12.56 2.88 -1.08
CA LEU A 7 13.02 1.54 -1.46
C LEU A 7 12.49 0.45 -0.54
N LEU A 8 12.53 0.67 0.78
CA LEU A 8 12.05 -0.31 1.77
C LEU A 8 10.54 -0.54 1.66
N PHE A 9 9.74 0.53 1.57
CA PHE A 9 8.31 0.40 1.30
C PHE A 9 8.07 -0.27 -0.06
N GLY A 10 8.85 0.09 -1.09
CA GLY A 10 8.77 -0.56 -2.40
C GLY A 10 8.97 -2.06 -2.34
N LEU A 11 10.02 -2.51 -1.67
CA LEU A 11 10.28 -3.94 -1.46
C LEU A 11 9.19 -4.62 -0.64
N ALA A 12 8.69 -3.97 0.42
CA ALA A 12 7.61 -4.52 1.24
C ALA A 12 6.33 -4.71 0.42
N PHE A 13 5.91 -3.70 -0.35
CA PHE A 13 4.72 -3.77 -1.21
C PHE A 13 4.84 -4.79 -2.33
N LEU A 14 6.01 -4.87 -2.97
CA LEU A 14 6.29 -5.90 -3.96
C LEU A 14 6.20 -7.30 -3.34
N ALA A 15 6.80 -7.49 -2.16
CA ALA A 15 6.75 -8.77 -1.46
C ALA A 15 5.30 -9.15 -1.13
N ILE A 16 4.52 -8.31 -0.46
CA ILE A 16 3.13 -8.67 -0.11
C ILE A 16 2.25 -8.85 -1.35
N GLY A 17 2.44 -8.04 -2.40
CA GLY A 17 1.67 -8.13 -3.63
C GLY A 17 1.95 -9.42 -4.39
N ILE A 18 3.20 -9.89 -4.39
CA ILE A 18 3.59 -11.18 -4.98
C ILE A 18 3.12 -12.34 -4.10
N LEU A 19 3.37 -12.29 -2.79
CA LEU A 19 2.95 -13.33 -1.85
C LEU A 19 1.43 -13.53 -1.82
N GLY A 20 0.65 -12.48 -2.07
CA GLY A 20 -0.81 -12.58 -2.19
C GLY A 20 -1.30 -13.46 -3.34
N PHE A 21 -0.44 -13.82 -4.31
CA PHE A 21 -0.74 -14.79 -5.36
C PHE A 21 -0.33 -16.23 -5.03
N ILE A 22 0.33 -16.46 -3.90
CA ILE A 22 0.84 -17.77 -3.49
C ILE A 22 -0.18 -18.42 -2.54
N PRO A 23 -0.90 -19.48 -2.97
CA PRO A 23 -1.99 -20.07 -2.19
C PRO A 23 -1.58 -20.56 -0.79
N GLU A 24 -0.35 -21.03 -0.63
CA GLU A 24 0.19 -21.59 0.62
C GLU A 24 0.29 -20.55 1.74
N VAL A 25 0.47 -19.27 1.39
CA VAL A 25 0.52 -18.16 2.36
C VAL A 25 -0.72 -17.26 2.31
N ALA A 26 -1.54 -17.37 1.25
CA ALA A 26 -2.78 -16.64 1.05
C ALA A 26 -4.03 -17.55 1.13
N VAL A 27 -4.07 -18.42 2.14
CA VAL A 27 -5.11 -19.44 2.31
C VAL A 27 -6.50 -18.79 2.41
N GLY A 28 -7.43 -19.21 1.57
CA GLY A 28 -8.80 -18.66 1.55
C GLY A 28 -8.89 -17.19 1.12
N GLY A 29 -7.88 -16.66 0.43
CA GLY A 29 -7.80 -15.24 0.06
C GLY A 29 -7.33 -14.32 1.20
N LEU A 30 -6.82 -14.90 2.29
CA LEU A 30 -6.25 -14.18 3.43
C LEU A 30 -4.74 -14.38 3.46
N LEU A 31 -3.98 -13.32 3.15
CA LEU A 31 -2.52 -13.34 3.30
C LEU A 31 -2.15 -13.39 4.78
N PHE A 32 -1.38 -14.41 5.15
CA PHE A 32 -1.00 -14.75 6.53
C PHE A 32 -2.19 -14.93 7.48
N GLY A 33 -3.38 -15.24 6.95
CA GLY A 33 -4.61 -15.34 7.74
C GLY A 33 -5.17 -14.00 8.22
N ILE A 34 -4.62 -12.87 7.77
CA ILE A 34 -4.98 -11.53 8.26
C ILE A 34 -5.54 -10.66 7.13
N PHE A 35 -4.80 -10.47 6.03
CA PHE A 35 -5.14 -9.44 5.03
C PHE A 35 -5.96 -10.02 3.88
N LYS A 36 -7.13 -9.44 3.59
CA LYS A 36 -8.05 -10.00 2.59
C LYS A 36 -7.71 -9.46 1.21
N LEU A 37 -7.10 -10.30 0.40
CA LEU A 37 -6.58 -9.91 -0.91
C LEU A 37 -7.29 -10.67 -2.03
N ASN A 38 -7.45 -9.99 -3.16
CA ASN A 38 -7.84 -10.59 -4.43
C ASN A 38 -6.85 -10.14 -5.51
N THR A 39 -7.01 -10.64 -6.74
CA THR A 39 -6.14 -10.31 -7.87
C THR A 39 -5.94 -8.81 -8.06
N ALA A 40 -7.02 -8.02 -7.97
CA ALA A 40 -6.95 -6.58 -8.15
C ALA A 40 -6.17 -5.89 -7.02
N HIS A 41 -6.40 -6.28 -5.76
CA HIS A 41 -5.69 -5.75 -4.61
C HIS A 41 -4.18 -6.07 -4.68
N ASN A 42 -3.83 -7.32 -5.01
CA ASN A 42 -2.44 -7.75 -5.18
C ASN A 42 -1.73 -6.96 -6.27
N LEU A 43 -2.39 -6.76 -7.43
CA LEU A 43 -1.80 -5.97 -8.52
C LEU A 43 -1.58 -4.51 -8.11
N LEU A 44 -2.49 -3.91 -7.35
CA LEU A 44 -2.30 -2.57 -6.81
C LEU A 44 -1.12 -2.48 -5.83
N HIS A 45 -0.90 -3.50 -5.00
CA HIS A 45 0.28 -3.58 -4.15
C HIS A 45 1.57 -3.68 -4.99
N VAL A 46 1.59 -4.53 -6.03
CA VAL A 46 2.75 -4.64 -6.93
C VAL A 46 3.04 -3.31 -7.64
N LEU A 47 2.02 -2.63 -8.17
CA LEU A 47 2.17 -1.33 -8.83
C LEU A 47 2.65 -0.23 -7.86
N THR A 48 2.09 -0.20 -6.65
CA THR A 48 2.53 0.72 -5.59
C THR A 48 4.01 0.46 -5.25
N GLY A 49 4.37 -0.80 -5.04
CA GLY A 49 5.73 -1.21 -4.68
C GLY A 49 6.75 -0.92 -5.77
N ALA A 50 6.43 -1.23 -7.03
CA ALA A 50 7.26 -0.91 -8.18
C ALA A 50 7.50 0.61 -8.31
N THR A 51 6.44 1.41 -8.13
CA THR A 51 6.52 2.88 -8.18
C THR A 51 7.41 3.42 -7.06
N ALA A 52 7.20 2.95 -5.83
CA ALA A 52 8.00 3.35 -4.66
C ALA A 52 9.48 2.99 -4.83
N PHE A 53 9.76 1.76 -5.31
CA PHE A 53 11.11 1.29 -5.54
C PHE A 53 11.81 2.12 -6.62
N TRP A 54 11.14 2.35 -7.75
CA TRP A 54 11.66 3.18 -8.83
C TRP A 54 11.94 4.62 -8.37
N CYS A 55 11.00 5.26 -7.65
CA CYS A 55 11.19 6.60 -7.10
C CYS A 55 12.37 6.68 -6.11
N GLY A 56 12.53 5.66 -5.27
CA GLY A 56 13.65 5.51 -4.34
C GLY A 56 15.00 5.43 -5.04
N ALA A 57 15.07 4.62 -6.10
CA ALA A 57 16.25 4.47 -6.92
C ALA A 57 16.61 5.79 -7.65
N LYS A 58 15.60 6.51 -8.16
CA LYS A 58 15.79 7.72 -8.99
C LYS A 58 16.31 8.93 -8.22
N SER A 59 15.59 9.43 -7.21
CA SER A 59 16.02 10.64 -6.49
C SER A 59 15.24 10.88 -5.19
N VAL A 60 15.79 11.71 -4.30
CA VAL A 60 15.08 12.20 -3.11
C VAL A 60 13.80 12.94 -3.50
N LYS A 61 13.84 13.75 -4.56
CA LYS A 61 12.66 14.49 -5.06
C LYS A 61 11.54 13.53 -5.50
N ALA A 62 11.88 12.50 -6.29
CA ALA A 62 10.91 11.49 -6.71
C ALA A 62 10.34 10.69 -5.53
N SER A 63 11.19 10.31 -4.56
CA SER A 63 10.75 9.65 -3.32
C SER A 63 9.76 10.52 -2.52
N GLY A 64 10.06 11.83 -2.39
CA GLY A 64 9.14 12.77 -1.73
C GLY A 64 7.80 12.87 -2.45
N LEU A 65 7.81 12.95 -3.79
CA LEU A 65 6.58 12.99 -4.58
C LEU A 65 5.75 11.71 -4.44
N PHE A 66 6.41 10.54 -4.40
CA PHE A 66 5.74 9.27 -4.11
C PHE A 66 4.99 9.34 -2.76
N PHE A 67 5.66 9.72 -1.68
CA PHE A 67 5.02 9.79 -0.35
C PHE A 67 3.88 10.81 -0.30
N GLN A 68 3.98 11.94 -1.00
CA GLN A 68 2.90 12.92 -1.10
C GLN A 68 1.66 12.33 -1.79
N LEU A 69 1.83 11.79 -2.99
CA LEU A 69 0.73 11.28 -3.80
C LEU A 69 0.11 10.04 -3.17
N PHE A 70 0.93 9.08 -2.75
CA PHE A 70 0.43 7.84 -2.15
C PHE A 70 -0.08 8.06 -0.73
N GLY A 71 0.37 9.08 0.01
CA GLY A 71 -0.26 9.48 1.26
C GLY A 71 -1.70 9.94 1.07
N ILE A 72 -1.97 10.72 0.02
CA ILE A 72 -3.35 11.13 -0.34
C ILE A 72 -4.16 9.91 -0.81
N LEU A 73 -3.61 9.08 -1.70
CA LEU A 73 -4.30 7.88 -2.21
C LEU A 73 -4.65 6.89 -1.10
N TYR A 74 -3.73 6.62 -0.16
CA TYR A 74 -3.98 5.72 0.96
C TYR A 74 -4.97 6.31 1.96
N SER A 75 -5.00 7.64 2.12
CA SER A 75 -6.05 8.31 2.91
C SER A 75 -7.43 8.09 2.30
N LEU A 76 -7.55 8.25 0.98
CA LEU A 76 -8.79 7.97 0.26
C LEU A 76 -9.18 6.51 0.39
N LEU A 77 -8.23 5.58 0.25
CA LEU A 77 -8.48 4.15 0.36
C LEU A 77 -8.92 3.75 1.77
N ALA A 78 -8.36 4.37 2.81
CA ALA A 78 -8.81 4.20 4.19
C ALA A 78 -10.23 4.71 4.43
N VAL A 79 -10.57 5.90 3.91
CA VAL A 79 -11.94 6.46 4.00
C VAL A 79 -12.94 5.55 3.28
N LEU A 80 -12.62 5.10 2.07
CA LEU A 80 -13.44 4.15 1.32
C LEU A 80 -13.55 2.80 2.06
N GLY A 81 -12.45 2.31 2.63
CA GLY A 81 -12.42 1.08 3.40
C GLY A 81 -13.36 1.12 4.61
N LEU A 82 -13.38 2.25 5.34
CA LEU A 82 -14.32 2.49 6.44
C LEU A 82 -15.78 2.59 5.94
N TYR A 83 -16.00 3.20 4.78
CA TYR A 83 -17.33 3.33 4.18
C TYR A 83 -17.91 1.98 3.69
N TYR A 84 -17.11 1.17 2.99
CA TYR A 84 -17.54 -0.13 2.46
C TYR A 84 -17.45 -1.27 3.49
N PHE A 85 -16.67 -1.10 4.55
CA PHE A 85 -16.47 -2.00 5.68
C PHE A 85 -16.01 -3.43 5.30
N LYS A 86 -16.95 -4.34 4.95
CA LYS A 86 -16.65 -5.72 4.53
C LYS A 86 -16.89 -5.97 3.04
N SER A 87 -17.52 -5.02 2.37
CA SER A 87 -17.80 -5.08 0.93
C SER A 87 -16.57 -4.65 0.15
N SER A 88 -16.41 -5.19 -1.05
CA SER A 88 -15.33 -4.78 -1.96
C SER A 88 -15.44 -3.29 -2.31
N ILE A 89 -14.31 -2.57 -2.24
CA ILE A 89 -14.25 -1.17 -2.64
C ILE A 89 -14.49 -1.09 -4.14
N LEU A 90 -15.52 -0.33 -4.52
CA LEU A 90 -16.00 -0.18 -5.90
C LEU A 90 -16.35 -1.50 -6.60
N GLY A 91 -16.62 -2.57 -5.84
CA GLY A 91 -16.89 -3.91 -6.38
C GLY A 91 -15.66 -4.65 -6.92
N VAL A 92 -14.46 -4.07 -6.85
CA VAL A 92 -13.25 -4.61 -7.48
C VAL A 92 -12.18 -5.03 -6.48
N ILE A 93 -11.90 -4.19 -5.49
CA ILE A 93 -10.80 -4.42 -4.55
C ILE A 93 -11.36 -5.05 -3.29
N SER A 94 -10.87 -6.23 -2.91
CA SER A 94 -11.29 -6.86 -1.65
C SER A 94 -10.95 -5.95 -0.47
N ASN A 95 -11.87 -5.88 0.49
CA ASN A 95 -11.70 -5.02 1.65
C ASN A 95 -12.18 -5.73 2.92
N HIS A 96 -11.44 -5.52 4.00
CA HIS A 96 -11.87 -5.81 5.35
C HIS A 96 -11.17 -4.88 6.35
N LEU A 97 -11.52 -5.00 7.63
CA LEU A 97 -11.10 -4.04 8.65
C LEU A 97 -9.57 -3.97 8.83
N PRO A 98 -8.82 -5.06 9.07
CA PRO A 98 -7.36 -4.99 9.12
C PRO A 98 -6.69 -4.42 7.87
N ASP A 99 -7.21 -4.63 6.65
CA ASP A 99 -6.69 -3.93 5.46
C ASP A 99 -6.91 -2.42 5.62
N THR A 100 -8.14 -2.00 5.94
CA THR A 100 -8.51 -0.59 6.12
C THR A 100 -7.63 0.10 7.18
N LEU A 101 -7.39 -0.57 8.30
CA LEU A 101 -6.54 -0.04 9.38
C LEU A 101 -5.07 0.07 8.95
N LEU A 102 -4.55 -0.90 8.20
CA LEU A 102 -3.21 -0.82 7.64
C LEU A 102 -3.09 0.34 6.65
N HIS A 103 -4.08 0.53 5.77
CA HIS A 103 -4.11 1.66 4.84
C HIS A 103 -4.15 3.01 5.57
N LEU A 104 -4.93 3.12 6.65
CA LEU A 104 -4.99 4.33 7.48
C LEU A 104 -3.64 4.63 8.15
N PHE A 105 -2.97 3.61 8.69
CA PHE A 105 -1.65 3.74 9.29
C PHE A 105 -0.60 4.20 8.26
N LEU A 106 -0.60 3.56 7.08
CA LEU A 106 0.30 3.91 5.98
C LEU A 106 0.03 5.31 5.43
N ALA A 107 -1.24 5.73 5.36
CA ALA A 107 -1.62 7.08 4.98
C ALA A 107 -0.96 8.13 5.90
N GLY A 108 -1.02 7.91 7.22
CA GLY A 108 -0.38 8.78 8.21
C GLY A 108 1.15 8.88 8.00
N ILE A 109 1.82 7.74 7.83
CA ILE A 109 3.26 7.70 7.57
C ILE A 109 3.60 8.43 6.26
N PHE A 110 2.90 8.13 5.17
CA PHE A 110 3.20 8.68 3.86
C PHE A 110 2.94 10.18 3.79
N LEU A 111 1.84 10.67 4.38
CA LEU A 111 1.58 12.10 4.49
C LEU A 111 2.67 12.81 5.30
N TYR A 112 3.10 12.21 6.43
CA TYR A 112 4.21 12.76 7.23
C TYR A 112 5.51 12.84 6.41
N LEU A 113 5.91 11.74 5.76
CA LEU A 113 7.12 11.68 4.94
C LEU A 113 7.05 12.58 3.71
N GLY A 114 5.86 12.76 3.13
CA GLY A 114 5.65 13.55 1.92
C GLY A 114 5.66 15.06 2.15
N PHE A 115 5.01 15.51 3.22
CA PHE A 115 4.76 16.95 3.45
C PHE A 115 5.59 17.57 4.57
N PHE A 116 5.94 16.79 5.60
CA PHE A 116 6.53 17.33 6.83
C PHE A 116 7.98 16.89 7.07
N PHE A 117 8.40 15.77 6.50
CA PHE A 117 9.75 15.26 6.68
C PHE A 117 10.79 16.08 5.90
N LYS A 118 11.88 16.48 6.56
CA LYS A 118 12.97 17.23 5.94
C LYS A 118 13.70 16.36 4.90
N LYS A 119 13.82 16.87 3.67
CA LYS A 119 14.33 16.14 2.51
C LYS A 119 15.84 15.92 2.54
#